data_AF-D8SJM8-F1
#
_entry.id   AF-D8SJM8-F1
#
_cell.length_a   1.000
_cell.length_b   1.000
_cell.length_c   1.000
_cell.angle_alpha   90.00
_cell.angle_beta   90.00
_cell.angle_gamma   90.00
#
_symmetry.space_group_name_H-M   'P 1'
#
loop_
_entity.id
_entity.type
_entity.pdbx_description
1 polymer ?
#
loop_
_entity_poly.entity_id
_entity_poly.type
_entity_poly.pdbx_seq_one_letter_code
_entity_poly.pdbx_strand_id
1 'polypeptide(L)'
;NACPFPVWPAWLPNSGHPQLGKGGSKLDSWQLFDVYASTGWSGKFWGRPNCQFDTVLGTGCCETGDCSNAIGCNSTYSPPATTVEFELHRDFIDEYSVSLVEGYNLAVKVSSSNPVCLSGGCSCDLNSRCPSELLVWNSRGTPVACNSPCLAFGADEFCCEDEFLGG
;
A
#
# COMPACT_ATOMS: atom_id res chain seq x y z
N ASN A 1 -13.75 -1.54 -0.60
CA ASN A 1 -13.10 -2.05 -1.82
C ASN A 1 -13.96 -1.70 -3.02
N ALA A 2 -13.55 -0.74 -3.85
CA ALA A 2 -14.29 -0.37 -5.07
C ALA A 2 -13.81 -1.14 -6.32
N CYS A 3 -12.83 -2.03 -6.18
CA CYS A 3 -12.35 -2.87 -7.27
C CYS A 3 -13.38 -3.97 -7.58
N PRO A 4 -13.46 -4.44 -8.84
CA PRO A 4 -14.36 -5.53 -9.24
C PRO A 4 -13.85 -6.93 -8.80
N PHE A 5 -12.78 -6.99 -8.01
CA PHE A 5 -12.14 -8.20 -7.52
C PHE A 5 -11.80 -8.10 -6.03
N PRO A 6 -11.61 -9.23 -5.32
CA PRO A 6 -11.18 -9.21 -3.92
C PRO A 6 -9.80 -8.59 -3.75
N VAL A 7 -9.63 -7.82 -2.68
CA VAL A 7 -8.36 -7.22 -2.26
C VAL A 7 -8.14 -7.59 -0.80
N TRP A 8 -6.89 -7.76 -0.41
CA TRP A 8 -6.50 -7.94 0.99
C TRP A 8 -5.76 -6.71 1.48
N PRO A 9 -6.47 -5.67 1.97
CA PRO A 9 -5.82 -4.57 2.66
C PRO A 9 -4.94 -5.10 3.80
N ALA A 10 -3.82 -4.43 3.97
CA ALA A 10 -2.85 -4.70 5.00
C ALA A 10 -2.35 -3.39 5.58
N TRP A 11 -1.90 -3.45 6.84
CA TRP A 11 -1.40 -2.28 7.52
C TRP A 11 -0.41 -2.63 8.62
N LEU A 12 0.55 -1.74 8.80
CA LEU A 12 1.61 -1.85 9.78
C LEU A 12 1.78 -0.50 10.50
N PRO A 13 1.85 -0.47 11.84
CA PRO A 13 2.15 0.74 12.57
C PRO A 13 3.61 1.18 12.31
N ASN A 14 3.84 2.49 12.38
CA ASN A 14 5.20 3.01 12.46
C ASN A 14 5.81 2.68 13.83
N SER A 15 7.15 2.75 13.92
CA SER A 15 7.89 2.41 15.13
C SER A 15 7.33 3.16 16.36
N GLY A 16 7.07 2.42 17.44
CA GLY A 16 6.50 2.98 18.68
C GLY A 16 4.97 3.07 18.72
N HIS A 17 4.25 2.73 17.65
CA HIS A 17 2.79 2.71 17.62
C HIS A 17 2.22 1.28 17.72
N PRO A 18 1.03 1.10 18.33
CA PRO A 18 0.43 -0.22 18.47
C PRO A 18 -0.12 -0.75 17.14
N GLN A 19 -0.06 -2.07 16.95
CA GLN A 19 -0.74 -2.76 15.85
C GLN A 19 -2.24 -2.58 15.97
N LEU A 20 -2.90 -2.13 14.90
CA LEU A 20 -4.36 -2.06 14.84
C LEU A 20 -4.90 -3.43 14.43
N GLY A 21 -5.83 -4.00 15.21
CA GLY A 21 -6.44 -5.29 14.90
C GLY A 21 -5.42 -6.38 14.56
N LYS A 22 -5.60 -7.06 13.43
CA LYS A 22 -4.70 -8.15 12.96
C LYS A 22 -3.69 -7.73 11.89
N GLY A 23 -3.65 -6.46 11.47
CA GLY A 23 -2.73 -6.02 10.41
C GLY A 23 -3.13 -6.40 8.98
N GLY A 24 -4.35 -6.87 8.78
CA GLY A 24 -4.88 -7.18 7.46
C GLY A 24 -6.24 -7.85 7.50
N SER A 25 -6.95 -7.81 6.38
CA SER A 25 -8.26 -8.46 6.21
C SER A 25 -8.52 -8.76 4.73
N LYS A 26 -9.48 -9.64 4.45
CA LYS A 26 -10.02 -9.84 3.09
C LYS A 26 -11.21 -8.89 2.89
N LEU A 27 -11.22 -8.19 1.77
CA LEU A 27 -12.38 -7.43 1.30
C LEU A 27 -12.79 -7.93 -0.09
N ASP A 28 -13.95 -8.56 -0.17
CA ASP A 28 -14.58 -8.81 -1.47
C ASP A 28 -15.00 -7.48 -2.13
N SER A 29 -15.35 -7.56 -3.42
CA SER A 29 -15.80 -6.39 -4.18
C SER A 29 -16.96 -5.70 -3.48
N TRP A 30 -16.89 -4.36 -3.39
CA TRP A 30 -17.87 -3.48 -2.73
C TRP A 30 -18.00 -3.65 -1.21
N GLN A 31 -17.18 -4.48 -0.57
CA GLN A 31 -17.17 -4.58 0.90
C GLN A 31 -16.41 -3.43 1.55
N LEU A 32 -16.82 -3.11 2.77
CA LEU A 32 -16.17 -2.15 3.67
C LEU A 32 -15.70 -2.89 4.92
N PHE A 33 -14.66 -2.36 5.54
CA PHE A 33 -14.16 -2.81 6.84
C PHE A 33 -13.58 -1.62 7.56
N ASP A 34 -13.89 -1.51 8.85
CA ASP A 34 -13.46 -0.40 9.68
C ASP A 34 -12.22 -0.79 10.49
N VAL A 35 -11.23 0.10 10.48
CA VAL A 35 -10.05 0.04 11.34
C VAL A 35 -10.09 1.27 12.24
N TYR A 36 -9.95 1.06 13.55
CA TYR A 36 -10.00 2.13 14.54
C TYR A 36 -8.59 2.41 15.05
N ALA A 37 -8.12 3.64 14.85
CA ALA A 37 -6.85 4.15 15.35
C ALA A 37 -7.10 5.18 16.46
N SER A 38 -6.28 5.18 17.50
CA SER A 38 -6.32 6.23 18.52
C SER A 38 -5.61 7.49 18.02
N THR A 39 -5.97 8.65 18.55
CA THR A 39 -5.25 9.90 18.30
C THR A 39 -3.76 9.78 18.67
N GLY A 40 -2.86 10.30 17.83
CA GLY A 40 -1.42 10.09 17.98
C GLY A 40 -0.91 8.81 17.31
N TRP A 41 -1.72 8.09 16.54
CA TRP A 41 -1.29 6.89 15.82
C TRP A 41 -0.68 7.25 14.47
N SER A 42 0.42 6.57 14.12
CA SER A 42 1.05 6.67 12.81
C SER A 42 1.28 5.28 12.23
N GLY A 43 1.11 5.15 10.92
CA GLY A 43 1.35 3.90 10.22
C GLY A 43 0.93 3.90 8.76
N LYS A 44 1.15 2.76 8.13
CA LYS A 44 1.04 2.59 6.68
C LYS A 44 0.02 1.52 6.33
N PHE A 45 -0.70 1.74 5.24
CA PHE A 45 -1.67 0.85 4.61
C PHE A 45 -1.27 0.57 3.17
N TRP A 46 -1.63 -0.61 2.66
CA TRP A 46 -1.52 -0.96 1.25
C TRP A 46 -2.55 -2.02 0.87
N GLY A 47 -2.79 -2.19 -0.43
CA GLY A 47 -3.70 -3.20 -0.97
C GLY A 47 -2.93 -4.35 -1.60
N ARG A 48 -3.42 -5.59 -1.40
CA ARG A 48 -2.85 -6.79 -2.01
C ARG A 48 -3.89 -7.48 -2.91
N PRO A 49 -3.77 -7.42 -4.24
CA PRO A 49 -4.64 -8.14 -5.16
C PRO A 49 -4.17 -9.60 -5.34
N ASN A 50 -5.06 -10.43 -5.89
CA ASN A 50 -4.75 -11.78 -6.37
C ASN A 50 -4.08 -12.68 -5.33
N CYS A 51 -4.47 -12.56 -4.06
CA CYS A 51 -3.95 -13.41 -3.01
C CYS A 51 -4.64 -14.78 -2.97
N GLN A 52 -3.89 -15.80 -2.57
CA GLN A 52 -4.40 -17.12 -2.25
C GLN A 52 -3.97 -17.48 -0.83
N PHE A 53 -4.94 -17.57 0.08
CA PHE A 53 -4.71 -17.97 1.46
C PHE A 53 -5.46 -19.26 1.76
N ASP A 54 -4.77 -20.17 2.43
CA ASP A 54 -5.39 -21.34 3.05
C ASP A 54 -6.27 -20.86 4.21
N THR A 55 -7.56 -21.18 4.15
CA THR A 55 -8.55 -20.72 5.14
C THR A 55 -8.41 -21.38 6.50
N VAL A 56 -7.69 -22.51 6.59
CA VAL A 56 -7.46 -23.27 7.83
C VAL A 56 -6.19 -22.77 8.53
N LEU A 57 -5.11 -22.56 7.77
CA LEU A 57 -3.80 -22.17 8.28
C LEU A 57 -3.62 -20.64 8.36
N GLY A 58 -4.40 -19.87 7.60
CA GLY A 58 -4.27 -18.42 7.51
C GLY A 58 -3.00 -17.95 6.78
N THR A 59 -2.32 -18.87 6.09
CA THR A 59 -1.08 -18.65 5.34
C THR A 59 -1.32 -18.76 3.84
N GLY A 60 -0.53 -18.08 3.04
CA GLY A 60 -0.77 -17.94 1.61
C GLY A 60 0.24 -17.04 0.94
N CYS A 61 -0.06 -16.50 -0.24
CA CYS A 61 0.76 -15.46 -0.85
C CYS A 61 -0.09 -14.53 -1.72
N CYS A 62 0.41 -13.33 -1.92
CA CYS A 62 -0.14 -12.35 -2.85
C CYS A 62 0.81 -12.11 -4.02
N GLU A 63 0.28 -11.76 -5.19
CA GLU A 63 1.12 -11.43 -6.35
C GLU A 63 1.95 -10.15 -6.13
N THR A 64 1.40 -9.18 -5.38
CA THR A 64 2.07 -7.90 -5.07
C THR A 64 1.75 -7.49 -3.64
N GLY A 65 2.68 -6.78 -2.99
CA GLY A 65 2.52 -6.27 -1.63
C GLY A 65 2.44 -7.36 -0.54
N ASP A 66 2.94 -8.57 -0.80
CA ASP A 66 2.91 -9.66 0.18
C ASP A 66 3.72 -9.33 1.44
N CYS A 67 3.26 -9.78 2.61
CA CYS A 67 3.87 -9.48 3.91
C CYS A 67 4.21 -10.78 4.66
N SER A 68 5.11 -11.57 4.07
CA SER A 68 5.55 -12.85 4.63
C SER A 68 4.43 -13.89 4.71
N ASN A 69 3.68 -14.05 3.62
CA ASN A 69 2.71 -15.11 3.42
C ASN A 69 1.54 -15.11 4.42
N ALA A 70 1.23 -13.98 5.04
CA ALA A 70 0.25 -13.86 6.12
C ALA A 70 -0.96 -12.98 5.71
N ILE A 71 -2.17 -13.36 6.17
CA ILE A 71 -3.34 -12.47 6.03
C ILE A 71 -3.16 -11.21 6.87
N GLY A 72 -2.68 -11.35 8.11
CA GLY A 72 -2.38 -10.26 9.02
C GLY A 72 -0.90 -9.93 9.04
N CYS A 73 -0.52 -8.74 8.60
CA CYS A 73 0.87 -8.37 8.43
C CYS A 73 1.50 -7.92 9.75
N ASN A 74 2.63 -8.53 10.10
CA ASN A 74 3.53 -8.10 11.17
C ASN A 74 4.94 -7.76 10.64
N SER A 75 5.11 -7.80 9.33
CA SER A 75 6.31 -7.46 8.59
C SER A 75 5.96 -6.47 7.49
N THR A 76 6.98 -5.79 6.97
CA THR A 76 6.80 -4.91 5.81
C THR A 76 6.36 -5.71 4.58
N TYR A 77 5.75 -5.01 3.63
CA TYR A 77 5.36 -5.58 2.34
C TYR A 77 6.55 -5.76 1.42
N SER A 78 6.39 -6.64 0.45
CA SER A 78 7.29 -6.80 -0.69
C SER A 78 6.86 -5.85 -1.81
N PRO A 79 7.67 -4.84 -2.17
CA PRO A 79 7.37 -3.96 -3.29
C PRO A 79 7.30 -4.73 -4.63
N PRO A 80 6.61 -4.20 -5.65
CA PRO A 80 5.94 -2.90 -5.68
C PRO A 80 4.55 -2.88 -5.03
N ALA A 81 4.23 -1.77 -4.35
CA ALA A 81 2.88 -1.52 -3.83
C ALA A 81 2.59 -0.03 -3.67
N THR A 82 1.38 0.38 -4.04
CA THR A 82 0.88 1.72 -3.68
C THR A 82 0.59 1.74 -2.19
N THR A 83 1.16 2.73 -1.50
CA THR A 83 1.03 2.83 -0.04
C THR A 83 0.33 4.11 0.38
N VAL A 84 -0.31 4.04 1.53
CA VAL A 84 -0.95 5.18 2.18
C VAL A 84 -0.39 5.28 3.58
N GLU A 85 0.18 6.42 3.92
CA GLU A 85 0.67 6.70 5.26
C GLU A 85 -0.25 7.70 5.95
N PHE A 86 -0.52 7.45 7.23
CA PHE A 86 -1.29 8.33 8.09
C PHE A 86 -0.44 8.72 9.30
N GLU A 87 -0.51 10.00 9.65
CA GLU A 87 0.00 10.54 10.91
C GLU A 87 -1.13 11.29 11.60
N LEU A 88 -1.72 10.67 12.63
CA LEU A 88 -2.82 11.25 13.37
C LEU A 88 -2.27 12.06 14.54
N HIS A 89 -2.60 13.33 14.62
CA HIS A 89 -2.04 14.24 15.62
C HIS A 89 -3.01 14.49 16.78
N ARG A 90 -2.49 14.78 17.97
CA ARG A 90 -3.32 15.12 19.14
C ARG A 90 -3.79 16.56 19.14
N ASP A 91 -2.88 17.46 18.82
CA ASP A 91 -3.07 18.91 18.98
C ASP A 91 -2.92 19.66 17.64
N PHE A 92 -2.75 18.93 16.53
CA PHE A 92 -2.52 19.47 15.19
C PHE A 92 -3.43 18.79 14.15
N ILE A 93 -3.31 19.20 12.88
CA ILE A 93 -4.08 18.65 11.77
C ILE A 93 -3.49 17.29 11.39
N ASP A 94 -4.34 16.27 11.22
CA ASP A 94 -3.94 14.96 10.73
C ASP A 94 -3.32 15.05 9.33
N GLU A 95 -2.22 14.32 9.13
CA GLU A 95 -1.55 14.22 7.84
C GLU A 95 -1.76 12.84 7.23
N TYR A 96 -1.85 12.81 5.90
CA TYR A 96 -1.83 11.57 5.15
C TYR A 96 -1.15 11.77 3.80
N SER A 97 -0.53 10.72 3.29
CA SER A 97 0.07 10.71 1.97
C SER A 97 -0.25 9.42 1.22
N VAL A 98 -0.35 9.50 -0.09
CA VAL A 98 -0.39 8.32 -0.97
C VAL A 98 0.90 8.31 -1.75
N SER A 99 1.70 7.25 -1.59
CA SER A 99 3.05 7.16 -2.12
C SER A 99 3.18 6.06 -3.17
N LEU A 100 3.91 6.40 -4.23
CA LEU A 100 4.34 5.48 -5.30
C LEU A 100 5.86 5.32 -5.31
N VAL A 101 6.56 5.76 -4.24
CA VAL A 101 8.03 5.66 -4.11
C VAL A 101 8.48 4.21 -4.25
N GLU A 102 7.70 3.29 -3.70
CA GLU A 102 7.93 1.84 -3.82
C GLU A 102 7.01 1.20 -4.87
N GLY A 103 6.69 1.95 -5.92
CA GLY A 103 5.91 1.47 -7.07
C GLY A 103 4.40 1.55 -6.91
N TYR A 104 3.71 0.99 -7.88
CA TYR A 104 2.26 1.00 -8.01
C TYR A 104 1.75 -0.43 -8.25
N ASN A 105 0.66 -0.80 -7.59
CA ASN A 105 -0.06 -2.05 -7.88
C ASN A 105 -1.58 -1.84 -7.99
N LEU A 106 -2.14 -0.96 -7.16
CA LEU A 106 -3.57 -0.66 -7.09
C LEU A 106 -3.82 0.83 -6.96
N ALA A 107 -4.88 1.30 -7.63
CA ALA A 107 -5.40 2.64 -7.43
C ALA A 107 -6.00 2.79 -6.03
N VAL A 108 -5.53 3.79 -5.29
CA VAL A 108 -5.99 4.08 -3.93
C VAL A 108 -6.36 5.55 -3.81
N LYS A 109 -7.49 5.82 -3.15
CA LYS A 109 -7.97 7.16 -2.83
C LYS A 109 -8.26 7.24 -1.33
N VAL A 110 -7.75 8.30 -0.72
CA VAL A 110 -8.07 8.72 0.64
C VAL A 110 -9.02 9.91 0.57
N SER A 111 -10.09 9.84 1.35
CA SER A 111 -11.05 10.93 1.52
C SER A 111 -11.37 11.06 3.00
N SER A 112 -11.42 12.30 3.48
CA SER A 112 -11.82 12.60 4.85
C SER A 112 -13.33 12.76 4.97
N SER A 113 -13.87 12.43 6.14
CA SER A 113 -15.23 12.83 6.53
C SER A 113 -15.33 14.32 6.83
N ASN A 114 -14.20 14.98 7.11
CA ASN A 114 -14.13 16.43 7.25
C ASN A 114 -14.04 17.07 5.84
N PRO A 115 -15.01 17.89 5.43
CA PRO A 115 -15.04 18.47 4.08
C PRO A 115 -13.95 19.50 3.82
N VAL A 116 -13.24 19.97 4.86
CA VAL A 116 -12.10 20.90 4.72
C VAL A 116 -10.86 20.17 4.22
N CYS A 117 -10.70 18.89 4.57
CA CYS A 117 -9.58 18.09 4.14
C CYS A 117 -9.78 17.68 2.67
N LEU A 118 -8.75 17.91 1.85
CA LEU A 118 -8.75 17.46 0.46
C LEU A 118 -8.84 15.92 0.40
N SER A 119 -9.22 15.41 -0.76
CA SER A 119 -9.03 13.99 -1.06
C SER A 119 -7.71 13.83 -1.80
N GLY A 120 -6.92 12.82 -1.46
CA GLY A 120 -5.65 12.52 -2.13
C GLY A 120 -5.63 11.09 -2.66
N GLY A 121 -4.86 10.84 -3.71
CA GLY A 121 -4.62 9.48 -4.19
C GLY A 121 -4.36 9.36 -5.69
N CYS A 122 -4.20 8.11 -6.11
CA CYS A 122 -3.99 7.73 -7.50
C CYS A 122 -5.23 6.97 -7.99
N SER A 123 -6.05 7.61 -8.82
CA SER A 123 -7.29 7.02 -9.34
C SER A 123 -7.16 6.41 -10.74
N CYS A 124 -6.00 6.59 -11.39
CA CYS A 124 -5.74 6.02 -12.71
C CYS A 124 -5.07 4.65 -12.58
N ASP A 125 -5.36 3.76 -13.52
CA ASP A 125 -4.65 2.49 -13.63
C ASP A 125 -3.28 2.69 -14.29
N LEU A 126 -2.26 2.90 -13.46
CA LEU A 126 -0.89 3.08 -13.94
C LEU A 126 -0.30 1.80 -14.56
N ASN A 127 -0.82 0.61 -14.26
CA ASN A 127 -0.32 -0.63 -14.89
C ASN A 127 -0.51 -0.59 -16.41
N SER A 128 -1.61 0.01 -16.89
CA SER A 128 -1.89 0.18 -18.33
C SER A 128 -0.99 1.19 -19.04
N ARG A 129 -0.28 2.04 -18.28
CA ARG A 129 0.60 3.11 -18.79
C ARG A 129 2.04 2.95 -18.31
N CYS A 130 2.34 1.85 -17.64
CA CYS A 130 3.65 1.60 -17.08
C CYS A 130 4.65 1.36 -18.21
N PRO A 131 5.79 2.07 -18.24
CA PRO A 131 6.87 1.77 -19.18
C PRO A 131 7.30 0.30 -19.09
N SER A 132 7.68 -0.29 -20.22
CA SER A 132 8.03 -1.71 -20.31
C SER A 132 9.12 -2.15 -19.33
N GLU A 133 10.08 -1.26 -19.08
CA GLU A 133 11.23 -1.42 -18.19
C GLU A 133 10.85 -1.40 -16.70
N LEU A 134 9.67 -0.88 -16.36
CA LEU A 134 9.15 -0.83 -14.99
C LEU A 134 8.04 -1.85 -14.75
N LEU A 135 7.53 -2.50 -15.80
CA LEU A 135 6.34 -3.34 -15.72
C LEU A 135 6.63 -4.70 -15.10
N VAL A 136 5.86 -5.07 -14.08
CA VAL A 136 5.94 -6.37 -13.42
C VAL A 136 4.90 -7.31 -14.00
N TRP A 137 5.35 -8.46 -14.50
CA TRP A 137 4.52 -9.49 -15.11
C TRP A 137 4.35 -10.67 -14.17
N ASN A 138 3.13 -11.20 -14.07
CA ASN A 138 2.92 -12.48 -13.41
C ASN A 138 3.26 -13.64 -14.36
N SER A 139 3.25 -14.87 -13.81
CA SER A 139 3.53 -16.10 -14.57
C SER A 139 2.55 -16.38 -15.73
N ARG A 140 1.43 -15.65 -15.78
CA ARG A 140 0.41 -15.74 -16.84
C ARG A 140 0.60 -14.69 -17.92
N GLY A 141 1.66 -13.88 -17.86
CA GLY A 141 1.91 -12.81 -18.84
C GLY A 141 0.92 -11.65 -18.72
N THR A 142 0.38 -11.40 -17.53
CA THR A 142 -0.46 -10.23 -17.24
C THR A 142 0.35 -9.20 -16.45
N PRO A 143 0.27 -7.91 -16.78
CA PRO A 143 0.87 -6.86 -15.97
C PRO A 143 0.12 -6.73 -14.65
N VAL A 144 0.84 -6.80 -13.53
CA VAL A 144 0.25 -6.81 -12.17
C VAL A 144 0.69 -5.65 -11.30
N ALA A 145 1.80 -5.01 -11.64
CA ALA A 145 2.30 -3.82 -10.97
C ALA A 145 3.29 -3.04 -11.85
N CYS A 146 3.65 -1.86 -11.39
CA CYS A 146 4.66 -0.99 -11.98
C CYS A 146 5.70 -0.65 -10.89
N ASN A 147 6.95 -1.01 -11.12
CA ASN A 147 8.05 -0.61 -10.26
C ASN A 147 8.25 0.90 -10.32
N SER A 148 8.75 1.49 -9.24
CA SER A 148 9.36 2.81 -9.31
C SER A 148 10.74 2.70 -9.99
N PRO A 149 11.28 3.80 -10.53
CA PRO A 149 12.65 3.80 -11.05
C PRO A 149 13.69 3.35 -10.03
N CYS A 150 13.53 3.70 -8.75
CA CYS A 150 14.41 3.22 -7.69
C CYS A 150 14.39 1.69 -7.58
N LEU A 151 13.20 1.08 -7.56
CA LEU A 151 13.08 -0.38 -7.49
C LEU A 151 13.61 -1.09 -8.75
N ALA A 152 13.46 -0.47 -9.92
CA ALA A 152 13.86 -1.08 -11.19
C ALA A 152 15.36 -0.95 -11.47
N PHE A 153 15.97 0.17 -11.08
CA PHE A 153 17.35 0.51 -11.47
C PHE A 153 18.31 0.62 -10.30
N GLY A 154 17.84 0.92 -9.09
CA GLY A 154 18.67 1.06 -7.89
C GLY A 154 19.73 2.14 -7.98
N ALA A 155 19.56 3.13 -8.86
CA ALA A 155 20.50 4.24 -9.01
C ALA A 155 20.19 5.35 -8.01
N ASP A 156 21.23 6.00 -7.48
CA ASP A 156 21.13 7.00 -6.42
C ASP A 156 20.22 8.17 -6.81
N GLU A 157 20.24 8.57 -8.08
CA GLU A 157 19.39 9.65 -8.60
C GLU A 157 17.89 9.31 -8.54
N PHE A 158 17.54 8.02 -8.53
CA PHE A 158 16.16 7.55 -8.41
C PHE A 158 15.76 7.22 -6.98
N CYS A 159 16.71 6.75 -6.16
CA CYS A 159 16.45 6.30 -4.81
C CYS A 159 16.60 7.40 -3.75
N CYS A 160 17.17 8.55 -4.11
CA CYS A 160 17.44 9.65 -3.19
C CYS A 160 18.29 9.19 -1.98
N GLU A 161 19.16 8.20 -2.18
CA GLU A 161 20.05 7.65 -1.14
C GLU A 161 21.30 8.52 -0.94
N ASP A 162 21.64 9.36 -1.92
CA ASP A 162 22.61 10.43 -1.77
C ASP A 162 21.89 11.78 -1.61
N GLU A 163 22.31 12.52 -0.58
CA GLU A 163 21.92 13.89 -0.30
C GLU A 163 21.82 14.77 -1.56
N PHE A 164 20.59 15.07 -1.98
CA PHE A 164 20.27 16.42 -2.47
C PHE A 164 20.08 17.40 -1.29
N LEU A 165 20.85 17.21 -0.22
CA LEU A 165 21.16 18.19 0.82
C LEU A 165 22.58 18.73 0.55
N GLY A 166 22.78 19.34 -0.62
CA GLY A 166 24.07 19.91 -1.02
C GLY A 166 23.89 21.17 -1.85
N GLY A 167 23.69 22.30 -1.18
CA GLY A 167 23.65 23.65 -1.77
C GLY A 167 23.34 24.73 -0.74
#